data_AF-A0AAU2NRG0-F1
#
_entry.id   AF-A0AAU2NRG0-F1
#
_cell.length_a   1.000
_cell.length_b   1.000
_cell.length_c   1.000
_cell.angle_alpha   90.00
_cell.angle_beta   90.00
_cell.angle_gamma   90.00
#
_symmetry.space_group_name_H-M   'P 1'
#
loop_
_entity.id
_entity.type
_entity.pdbx_description
1 polymer ?
#
loop_
_entity_poly.entity_id
_entity_poly.type
_entity_poly.pdbx_seq_one_letter_code
_entity_poly.pdbx_strand_id
1 'polypeptide(L)'
;MAICASCGAASAEGALGCASCGRPLAPPPPAATPLTPPVLPPPPPSAPGYPTAAAPGRPGYAPPTVPPTVGSWGTGRPYDAAAAQPAALRWLTGEDWRPAVKAVIAPTAVLLLAALIAAIPGDYNVGYLYDSPDFGDRFGTALAMALAALGAPFKLGLSGRLFRGESGPSLLVRTVPMTVTALWLFALWLGLRAGVRLRQARTGAQQTRAQAAGEAVRTALVVAAATLLVGLVGGAVWSPSNGRGASFSDYYGAVEYRSDSGWLEAVGWSALLAGLLAFTVYGTDALRWAAWRNRAVRGWAVAGLAAGRAAAVSVGLGALAGFVLVAVQDEGWATGVSVAFLPNLGLSLLGLGSGATLRAGDGSSRYGGYDGDGPGYGSSGPRDEFSLFDLHGETADWRWTLLLALAATAYLGWTAHRRRLDAADRIRLAVVYATGLTLLMAVAGFVATSGSGSSGGRTGADREFSVGLLFGSQLAANVIWAAVGALAVPPLLAAVRGGSAGGPLGAVPPQGGPYEGAAYAGAVPGETAHADAAPAGVVHEGGPLVPGQVAGVSEVIGSHDQQPPAPGAAAPGDGGDAADASVWRKEP
;
A
#
# COMPACT_ATOMS: atom_id res chain seq x y z
N MET A 1 -10.50 52.53 27.58
CA MET A 1 -11.71 51.90 27.03
C MET A 1 -12.87 52.15 27.97
N ALA A 2 -14.02 52.59 27.45
CA ALA A 2 -15.19 52.86 28.29
C ALA A 2 -15.98 51.56 28.52
N ILE A 3 -16.25 51.23 29.77
CA ILE A 3 -17.07 50.05 30.12
C ILE A 3 -18.52 50.49 30.21
N CYS A 4 -19.40 49.78 29.51
CA CYS A 4 -20.83 50.09 29.54
C CYS A 4 -21.41 49.81 30.93
N ALA A 5 -21.83 50.86 31.64
CA ALA A 5 -22.39 50.73 32.99
C ALA A 5 -23.66 49.86 33.07
N SER A 6 -24.36 49.65 31.96
CA SER A 6 -25.60 48.85 31.93
C SER A 6 -25.40 47.36 31.67
N CYS A 7 -24.31 46.94 31.02
CA CYS A 7 -24.08 45.51 30.73
C CYS A 7 -22.64 45.02 30.98
N GLY A 8 -21.73 45.90 31.40
CA GLY A 8 -20.34 45.56 31.69
C GLY A 8 -19.46 45.30 30.46
N ALA A 9 -20.00 45.39 29.23
CA ALA A 9 -19.21 45.19 28.03
C ALA A 9 -18.20 46.34 27.82
N ALA A 10 -16.95 46.00 27.49
CA ALA A 10 -15.93 46.95 27.11
C ALA A 10 -16.24 47.50 25.71
N SER A 11 -16.30 48.82 25.59
CA SER A 11 -16.52 49.52 24.33
C SER A 11 -15.25 50.24 23.87
N ALA A 12 -15.05 50.27 22.55
CA ALA A 12 -13.95 51.01 21.93
C ALA A 12 -14.05 52.51 22.31
N GLU A 13 -12.91 53.15 22.57
CA GLU A 13 -12.87 54.56 22.96
C GLU A 13 -13.47 55.44 21.86
N GLY A 14 -14.41 56.33 22.25
CA GLY A 14 -15.12 57.21 21.32
C GLY A 14 -16.47 56.68 20.80
N ALA A 15 -16.86 55.45 21.13
CA ALA A 15 -18.17 54.92 20.75
C ALA A 15 -19.31 55.60 21.54
N LEU A 16 -20.30 56.14 20.82
CA LEU A 16 -21.46 56.83 21.42
C LEU A 16 -22.44 55.87 22.11
N GLY A 17 -22.40 54.58 21.79
CA GLY A 17 -23.23 53.55 22.41
C GLY A 17 -22.56 52.18 22.48
N CYS A 18 -23.07 51.32 23.37
CA CYS A 18 -22.55 49.98 23.58
C CYS A 18 -23.00 49.03 22.47
N ALA A 19 -22.05 48.41 21.76
CA ALA A 19 -22.34 47.45 20.70
C ALA A 19 -23.13 46.21 21.18
N SER A 20 -23.04 45.87 22.48
CA SER A 20 -23.68 44.67 23.02
C SER A 20 -25.12 44.89 23.49
N CYS A 21 -25.51 46.11 23.88
CA CYS A 21 -26.85 46.38 24.43
C CYS A 21 -27.53 47.62 23.84
N GLY A 22 -26.86 48.35 22.95
CA GLY A 22 -27.39 49.53 22.23
C GLY A 22 -27.51 50.81 23.07
N ARG A 23 -27.17 50.81 24.36
CA ARG A 23 -27.33 51.99 25.24
C ARG A 23 -26.18 53.00 25.13
N PRO A 24 -26.44 54.31 25.26
CA PRO A 24 -25.42 55.34 25.15
C PRO A 24 -24.41 55.30 26.30
N LEU A 25 -23.14 55.61 26.01
CA LEU A 25 -22.04 55.65 26.98
C LEU A 25 -21.86 57.09 27.51
N ALA A 26 -21.76 57.25 28.83
CA ALA A 26 -21.56 58.57 29.45
C ALA A 26 -20.10 59.07 29.25
N PRO A 27 -19.87 60.36 28.97
CA PRO A 27 -18.52 60.89 28.74
C PRO A 27 -17.68 60.93 30.04
N PRO A 28 -16.35 60.71 29.95
CA PRO A 28 -15.46 60.70 31.12
C PRO A 28 -15.18 62.12 31.67
N PRO A 29 -14.96 62.28 32.99
CA PRO A 29 -14.59 63.57 33.60
C PRO A 29 -13.14 63.99 33.26
N PRO A 30 -12.83 65.30 33.20
CA PRO A 30 -11.50 65.79 32.82
C PRO A 30 -10.44 65.51 33.90
N ALA A 31 -9.22 65.18 33.44
CA ALA A 31 -8.12 64.68 34.26
C ALA A 31 -7.32 65.79 35.00
N ALA A 32 -6.92 65.52 36.25
CA ALA A 32 -6.03 66.36 37.06
C ALA A 32 -4.53 66.05 36.81
N THR A 33 -3.67 67.06 36.96
CA THR A 33 -2.22 67.05 36.67
C THR A 33 -1.36 66.35 37.75
N PRO A 34 -0.20 65.74 37.39
CA PRO A 34 0.61 64.96 38.34
C PRO A 34 1.76 65.75 39.01
N LEU A 35 2.04 65.45 40.29
CA LEU A 35 3.19 65.92 41.09
C LEU A 35 4.34 64.89 41.08
N THR A 36 5.58 65.40 41.14
CA THR A 36 6.87 64.68 41.11
C THR A 36 7.24 63.93 42.41
N PRO A 37 8.01 62.82 42.37
CA PRO A 37 8.43 62.06 43.56
C PRO A 37 9.79 62.52 44.17
N PRO A 38 10.04 62.31 45.48
CA PRO A 38 11.30 62.65 46.14
C PRO A 38 12.35 61.52 46.12
N VAL A 39 13.62 61.91 46.23
CA VAL A 39 14.83 61.07 46.24
C VAL A 39 15.21 60.67 47.68
N LEU A 40 15.63 59.41 47.89
CA LEU A 40 16.10 58.85 49.18
C LEU A 40 17.64 58.76 49.26
N PRO A 41 18.28 58.93 50.44
CA PRO A 41 19.72 58.77 50.65
C PRO A 41 20.14 57.36 51.16
N PRO A 42 21.44 56.97 51.06
CA PRO A 42 21.92 55.61 51.37
C PRO A 42 22.28 55.35 52.85
N PRO A 43 22.46 54.07 53.27
CA PRO A 43 22.46 53.66 54.68
C PRO A 43 23.85 53.52 55.35
N PRO A 44 23.94 53.55 56.71
CA PRO A 44 25.16 53.22 57.48
C PRO A 44 25.18 51.79 58.09
N PRO A 45 26.34 51.31 58.63
CA PRO A 45 26.62 49.90 58.88
C PRO A 45 26.29 49.36 60.30
N SER A 46 26.30 48.03 60.41
CA SER A 46 25.80 47.17 61.50
C SER A 46 26.73 46.96 62.71
N ALA A 47 26.13 46.60 63.86
CA ALA A 47 26.81 46.17 65.10
C ALA A 47 26.22 44.84 65.66
N PRO A 48 26.94 44.05 66.49
CA PRO A 48 26.58 42.66 66.83
C PRO A 48 26.16 42.43 68.30
N GLY A 49 25.26 41.46 68.55
CA GLY A 49 24.97 40.88 69.88
C GLY A 49 23.69 40.02 69.97
N TYR A 50 23.78 38.82 70.55
CA TYR A 50 22.72 37.85 70.95
C TYR A 50 22.61 37.80 72.50
N PRO A 51 21.72 37.04 73.21
CA PRO A 51 20.48 36.29 72.87
C PRO A 51 19.30 36.43 73.91
N THR A 52 18.25 35.59 73.74
CA THR A 52 17.30 34.98 74.73
C THR A 52 15.83 35.42 74.73
N ALA A 53 14.99 34.41 75.04
CA ALA A 53 13.54 34.34 74.85
C ALA A 53 12.78 34.30 76.18
N ALA A 54 11.56 34.86 76.22
CA ALA A 54 10.44 34.41 77.08
C ALA A 54 9.11 35.08 76.64
N ALA A 55 8.01 34.34 76.74
CA ALA A 55 6.64 34.63 76.27
C ALA A 55 5.79 35.47 77.27
N PRO A 56 4.43 35.54 77.18
CA PRO A 56 3.55 36.08 76.14
C PRO A 56 2.62 37.20 76.67
N GLY A 57 2.06 38.04 75.79
CA GLY A 57 1.00 38.99 76.15
C GLY A 57 0.26 39.52 74.92
N ARG A 58 -1.00 39.10 74.72
CA ARG A 58 -1.94 39.65 73.72
C ARG A 58 -2.31 41.09 74.05
N PRO A 59 -2.45 41.95 73.03
CA PRO A 59 -3.65 42.79 72.94
C PRO A 59 -4.36 42.65 71.58
N GLY A 60 -5.68 42.80 71.62
CA GLY A 60 -6.61 42.53 70.52
C GLY A 60 -6.47 43.47 69.32
N TYR A 61 -6.67 42.90 68.14
CA TYR A 61 -6.95 43.62 66.91
C TYR A 61 -8.41 43.38 66.51
N ALA A 62 -9.13 44.46 66.29
CA ALA A 62 -10.42 44.46 65.61
C ALA A 62 -10.25 43.91 64.18
N PRO A 63 -11.20 43.12 63.66
CA PRO A 63 -11.12 42.60 62.30
C PRO A 63 -11.27 43.77 61.29
N PRO A 64 -10.37 43.90 60.30
CA PRO A 64 -10.64 44.76 59.16
C PRO A 64 -11.82 44.19 58.36
N THR A 65 -12.75 45.06 58.01
CA THR A 65 -13.89 44.81 57.13
C THR A 65 -13.42 44.25 55.78
N VAL A 66 -13.82 43.01 55.49
CA VAL A 66 -13.60 42.37 54.20
C VAL A 66 -14.51 43.08 53.17
N PRO A 67 -13.97 43.66 52.07
CA PRO A 67 -14.82 44.13 50.98
C PRO A 67 -15.56 42.93 50.37
N PRO A 68 -16.84 43.07 49.95
CA PRO A 68 -17.60 41.96 49.41
C PRO A 68 -16.86 41.34 48.23
N THR A 69 -16.76 40.01 48.24
CA THR A 69 -16.32 39.21 47.10
C THR A 69 -17.15 39.59 45.87
N VAL A 70 -16.57 40.40 44.99
CA VAL A 70 -17.08 40.55 43.63
C VAL A 70 -16.93 39.19 42.98
N GLY A 71 -18.06 38.57 42.67
CA GLY A 71 -18.13 37.20 42.16
C GLY A 71 -17.19 36.99 40.98
N SER A 72 -16.66 35.77 40.89
CA SER A 72 -15.88 35.27 39.76
C SER A 72 -16.72 35.34 38.47
N TRP A 73 -16.71 36.50 37.80
CA TRP A 73 -17.12 36.58 36.41
C TRP A 73 -16.04 35.88 35.60
N GLY A 74 -16.47 34.79 34.96
CA GLY A 74 -15.63 33.69 34.50
C GLY A 74 -14.38 34.12 33.73
N THR A 75 -13.35 33.30 33.86
CA THR A 75 -12.15 33.27 33.03
C THR A 75 -12.52 32.95 31.58
N GLY A 76 -13.22 33.88 30.93
CA GLY A 76 -13.73 33.75 29.57
C GLY A 76 -12.60 33.36 28.64
N ARG A 77 -12.54 32.07 28.29
CA ARG A 77 -11.75 31.63 27.16
C ARG A 77 -12.31 32.37 25.95
N PRO A 78 -11.47 33.00 25.12
CA PRO A 78 -11.94 33.60 23.88
C PRO A 78 -12.74 32.55 23.11
N TYR A 79 -13.88 32.97 22.55
CA TYR A 79 -14.72 32.10 21.74
C TYR A 79 -13.89 31.63 20.53
N ASP A 80 -13.44 30.38 20.59
CA ASP A 80 -12.72 29.75 19.51
C ASP A 80 -13.74 29.14 18.54
N ALA A 81 -13.95 29.79 17.40
CA ALA A 81 -14.87 29.31 16.36
C ALA A 81 -14.50 27.88 15.90
N ALA A 82 -13.24 27.47 16.03
CA ALA A 82 -12.79 26.11 15.74
C ALA A 82 -13.23 25.08 16.81
N ALA A 83 -13.55 25.51 18.03
CA ALA A 83 -14.09 24.65 19.08
C ALA A 83 -15.61 24.40 18.93
N ALA A 84 -16.31 25.29 18.22
CA ALA A 84 -17.76 25.18 17.95
C ALA A 84 -18.09 24.35 16.70
N GLN A 85 -17.10 24.04 15.85
CA GLN A 85 -17.32 23.20 14.67
C GLN A 85 -17.38 21.71 15.04
N PRO A 86 -18.30 20.93 14.43
CA PRO A 86 -18.29 19.49 14.59
C PRO A 86 -16.93 18.93 14.17
N ALA A 87 -16.43 17.94 14.91
CA ALA A 87 -15.06 17.44 14.76
C ALA A 87 -14.72 17.01 13.32
N ALA A 88 -15.71 16.48 12.59
CA ALA A 88 -15.59 16.11 11.19
C ALA A 88 -15.43 17.32 10.25
N LEU A 89 -16.17 18.40 10.50
CA LEU A 89 -16.07 19.63 9.70
C LEU A 89 -14.71 20.29 9.94
N ARG A 90 -14.27 20.38 11.20
CA ARG A 90 -12.93 20.89 11.58
C ARG A 90 -11.78 20.08 10.96
N TRP A 91 -12.01 18.79 10.72
CA TRP A 91 -11.04 17.93 10.01
C TRP A 91 -10.92 18.27 8.52
N LEU A 92 -12.03 18.63 7.87
CA LEU A 92 -12.09 19.00 6.45
C LEU A 92 -11.72 20.48 6.23
N THR A 93 -12.06 21.37 7.15
CA THR A 93 -11.81 22.82 7.06
C THR A 93 -10.51 23.27 7.73
N GLY A 94 -9.74 22.33 8.30
CA GLY A 94 -8.50 22.64 9.02
C GLY A 94 -7.48 23.41 8.17
N GLU A 95 -6.62 24.16 8.85
CA GLU A 95 -5.96 25.38 8.35
C GLU A 95 -5.04 25.24 7.13
N ASP A 96 -4.63 24.04 6.70
CA ASP A 96 -3.69 23.89 5.57
C ASP A 96 -3.88 22.62 4.73
N TRP A 97 -4.47 22.79 3.54
CA TRP A 97 -4.49 21.80 2.45
C TRP A 97 -3.24 21.86 1.55
N ARG A 98 -2.45 22.93 1.67
CA ARG A 98 -1.28 23.22 0.84
C ARG A 98 -0.28 22.07 0.74
N PRO A 99 0.03 21.30 1.81
CA PRO A 99 0.96 20.18 1.71
C PRO A 99 0.44 19.05 0.83
N ALA A 100 -0.84 18.71 0.95
CA ALA A 100 -1.48 17.68 0.12
C ALA A 100 -1.50 18.11 -1.36
N VAL A 101 -1.89 19.36 -1.63
CA VAL A 101 -1.87 19.93 -2.99
C VAL A 101 -0.46 19.87 -3.58
N LYS A 102 0.57 20.34 -2.85
CA LYS A 102 1.95 20.31 -3.33
C LYS A 102 2.48 18.91 -3.63
N ALA A 103 2.08 17.91 -2.82
CA ALA A 103 2.50 16.52 -3.03
C ALA A 103 1.89 15.90 -4.30
N VAL A 104 0.70 16.35 -4.71
CA VAL A 104 -0.03 15.82 -5.87
C VAL A 104 0.36 16.50 -7.19
N ILE A 105 0.86 17.75 -7.15
CA ILE A 105 1.24 18.50 -8.37
C ILE A 105 2.24 17.72 -9.24
N ALA A 106 3.34 17.23 -8.66
CA ALA A 106 4.38 16.56 -9.42
C ALA A 106 3.89 15.28 -10.13
N PRO A 107 3.27 14.29 -9.44
CA PRO A 107 2.79 13.08 -10.11
C PRO A 107 1.71 13.39 -11.17
N THR A 108 0.81 14.35 -10.92
CA THR A 108 -0.20 14.75 -11.90
C THR A 108 0.42 15.45 -13.11
N ALA A 109 1.39 16.35 -12.91
CA ALA A 109 2.08 17.03 -14.00
C ALA A 109 2.85 16.06 -14.91
N VAL A 110 3.47 15.02 -14.34
CA VAL A 110 4.16 13.98 -15.12
C VAL A 110 3.16 13.20 -15.99
N LEU A 111 1.99 12.82 -15.44
CA LEU A 111 0.95 12.14 -16.24
C LEU A 111 0.41 13.04 -17.37
N LEU A 112 0.17 14.32 -17.08
CA LEU A 112 -0.26 15.29 -18.08
C LEU A 112 0.80 15.50 -19.17
N LEU A 113 2.08 15.59 -18.80
CA LEU A 113 3.19 15.71 -19.75
C LEU A 113 3.34 14.45 -20.60
N ALA A 114 3.20 13.26 -20.01
CA ALA A 114 3.23 12.01 -20.74
C ALA A 114 2.08 11.92 -21.75
N ALA A 115 0.86 12.30 -21.35
CA ALA A 115 -0.29 12.39 -22.25
C ALA A 115 -0.08 13.45 -23.34
N LEU A 116 0.54 14.58 -23.00
CA LEU A 116 0.87 15.63 -23.96
C LEU A 116 1.86 15.13 -25.01
N ILE A 117 2.92 14.45 -24.59
CA ILE A 117 3.92 13.85 -25.49
C ILE A 117 3.27 12.77 -26.36
N ALA A 118 2.43 11.92 -25.79
CA ALA A 118 1.71 10.89 -26.53
C ALA A 118 0.68 11.46 -27.52
N ALA A 119 0.18 12.68 -27.29
CA ALA A 119 -0.71 13.37 -28.20
C ALA A 119 0.00 14.02 -29.40
N ILE A 120 1.33 14.19 -29.34
CA ILE A 120 2.12 14.71 -30.45
C ILE A 120 2.00 13.72 -31.62
N PRO A 121 1.64 14.18 -32.83
CA PRO A 121 1.65 13.34 -34.01
C PRO A 121 3.02 12.65 -34.16
N GLY A 122 3.02 11.32 -34.19
CA GLY A 122 4.10 10.65 -34.90
C GLY A 122 3.95 10.90 -36.40
N ASP A 123 5.03 10.72 -37.16
CA ASP A 123 5.04 10.67 -38.63
C ASP A 123 4.30 9.42 -39.17
N TYR A 124 3.14 9.11 -38.59
CA TYR A 124 2.20 8.12 -39.10
C TYR A 124 1.45 8.73 -40.27
N ASN A 125 2.19 8.95 -41.35
CA ASN A 125 1.60 9.16 -42.67
C ASN A 125 1.13 7.80 -43.19
N VAL A 126 0.17 7.18 -42.47
CA VAL A 126 -0.54 6.00 -42.95
C VAL A 126 -1.41 6.53 -44.08
N GLY A 127 -0.89 6.38 -45.29
CA GLY A 127 -1.23 7.19 -46.44
C GLY A 127 -2.72 7.44 -46.65
N TYR A 128 -3.06 8.73 -46.81
CA TYR A 128 -4.13 9.27 -47.64
C TYR A 128 -5.58 8.75 -47.50
N LEU A 129 -5.92 7.80 -46.62
CA LEU A 129 -7.25 7.17 -46.59
C LEU A 129 -8.18 7.67 -45.48
N TYR A 130 -7.66 8.13 -44.33
CA TYR A 130 -8.48 8.58 -43.21
C TYR A 130 -7.96 9.89 -42.59
N ASP A 131 -8.88 10.77 -42.18
CA ASP A 131 -8.51 11.95 -41.40
C ASP A 131 -8.04 11.48 -40.01
N SER A 132 -6.80 11.79 -39.68
CA SER A 132 -6.25 11.50 -38.36
C SER A 132 -6.94 12.37 -37.29
N PRO A 133 -7.15 11.88 -36.06
CA PRO A 133 -7.78 12.68 -34.99
C PRO A 133 -7.05 14.00 -34.77
N ASP A 134 -7.77 15.05 -34.39
CA ASP A 134 -7.15 16.33 -34.03
C ASP A 134 -6.33 16.19 -32.75
N PHE A 135 -5.44 17.16 -32.48
CA PHE A 135 -4.61 17.14 -31.28
C PHE A 135 -5.44 17.02 -29.98
N GLY A 136 -6.58 17.71 -29.90
CA GLY A 136 -7.48 17.65 -28.74
C GLY A 136 -8.01 16.24 -28.49
N ASP A 137 -8.40 15.53 -29.54
CA ASP A 137 -8.88 14.15 -29.46
C ASP A 137 -7.76 13.20 -29.05
N ARG A 138 -6.56 13.35 -29.63
CA ARG A 138 -5.39 12.54 -29.25
C ARG A 138 -5.03 12.75 -27.79
N PHE A 139 -5.04 13.99 -27.32
CA PHE A 139 -4.77 14.32 -25.93
C PHE A 139 -5.82 13.75 -25.00
N GLY A 140 -7.11 13.89 -25.33
CA GLY A 140 -8.22 13.28 -24.60
C GLY A 140 -8.08 11.76 -24.50
N THR A 141 -7.80 11.08 -25.60
CA THR A 141 -7.56 9.63 -25.63
C THR A 141 -6.32 9.24 -24.81
N ALA A 142 -5.22 9.99 -24.91
CA ALA A 142 -4.00 9.75 -24.14
C ALA A 142 -4.23 9.93 -22.63
N LEU A 143 -5.04 10.90 -22.21
CA LEU A 143 -5.46 11.05 -20.81
C LEU A 143 -6.31 9.86 -20.35
N ALA A 144 -7.26 9.38 -21.18
CA ALA A 144 -8.05 8.20 -20.87
C ALA A 144 -7.19 6.95 -20.70
N MET A 145 -6.16 6.77 -21.53
CA MET A 145 -5.17 5.70 -21.37
C MET A 145 -4.31 5.89 -20.11
N ALA A 146 -3.86 7.11 -19.82
CA ALA A 146 -3.06 7.40 -18.62
C ALA A 146 -3.82 7.08 -17.33
N LEU A 147 -5.14 7.25 -17.30
CA LEU A 147 -5.99 6.87 -16.18
C LEU A 147 -6.05 5.35 -15.95
N ALA A 148 -5.72 4.52 -16.94
CA ALA A 148 -5.57 3.07 -16.73
C ALA A 148 -4.45 2.74 -15.75
N ALA A 149 -3.38 3.56 -15.70
CA ALA A 149 -2.34 3.46 -14.67
C ALA A 149 -2.87 3.70 -13.24
N LEU A 150 -4.03 4.35 -13.12
CA LEU A 150 -4.71 4.59 -11.85
C LEU A 150 -5.86 3.59 -11.61
N GLY A 151 -5.99 2.55 -12.43
CA GLY A 151 -6.98 1.49 -12.28
C GLY A 151 -8.27 1.68 -13.07
N ALA A 152 -8.38 2.68 -13.96
CA ALA A 152 -9.53 2.79 -14.86
C ALA A 152 -9.50 1.75 -16.00
N PRO A 153 -10.63 1.16 -16.39
CA PRO A 153 -10.74 0.49 -17.68
C PRO A 153 -10.62 1.52 -18.80
N PHE A 154 -9.90 1.17 -19.86
CA PHE A 154 -9.84 1.93 -21.11
C PHE A 154 -10.89 1.36 -22.08
N LYS A 155 -11.74 2.22 -22.62
CA LYS A 155 -12.79 1.82 -23.57
C LYS A 155 -12.56 2.50 -24.91
N LEU A 156 -12.63 1.73 -25.97
CA LEU A 156 -12.61 2.20 -27.35
C LEU A 156 -13.84 1.63 -28.06
N GLY A 157 -14.78 2.48 -28.44
CA GLY A 157 -16.00 2.12 -29.13
C GLY A 157 -16.06 2.69 -30.53
N LEU A 158 -16.76 1.99 -31.42
CA LEU A 158 -17.11 2.46 -32.74
C LEU A 158 -18.65 2.62 -32.82
N SER A 159 -19.13 3.74 -33.34
CA SER A 159 -20.56 3.96 -33.63
C SER A 159 -20.73 4.56 -35.02
N GLY A 160 -21.92 4.48 -35.60
CA GLY A 160 -22.14 5.07 -36.93
C GLY A 160 -23.36 4.55 -37.69
N ARG A 161 -23.60 5.15 -38.86
CA ARG A 161 -24.74 4.79 -39.72
C ARG A 161 -24.66 3.36 -40.29
N LEU A 162 -23.45 2.83 -40.47
CA LEU A 162 -23.24 1.41 -40.80
C LEU A 162 -23.86 0.47 -39.74
N PHE A 163 -24.01 0.96 -38.51
CA PHE A 163 -24.63 0.26 -37.39
C PHE A 163 -26.08 0.71 -37.15
N ARG A 164 -26.72 1.42 -38.10
CA ARG A 164 -28.09 1.95 -37.98
C ARG A 164 -28.38 2.77 -36.71
N GLY A 165 -27.36 3.41 -36.14
CA GLY A 165 -27.47 4.15 -34.89
C GLY A 165 -27.35 3.29 -33.62
N GLU A 166 -27.09 1.99 -33.76
CA GLU A 166 -26.68 1.10 -32.66
C GLU A 166 -25.18 1.26 -32.37
N SER A 167 -24.75 0.87 -31.17
CA SER A 167 -23.33 0.79 -30.80
C SER A 167 -22.67 -0.31 -31.62
N GLY A 168 -21.67 0.07 -32.43
CA GLY A 168 -20.83 -0.86 -33.18
C GLY A 168 -19.82 -1.58 -32.29
N PRO A 169 -18.73 -2.15 -32.85
CA PRO A 169 -17.75 -2.88 -32.08
C PRO A 169 -17.11 -2.00 -31.00
N SER A 170 -16.91 -2.58 -29.82
CA SER A 170 -16.25 -1.93 -28.69
C SER A 170 -15.19 -2.83 -28.08
N LEU A 171 -14.11 -2.22 -27.61
CA LEU A 171 -12.99 -2.86 -26.93
C LEU A 171 -12.87 -2.21 -25.54
N LEU A 172 -12.92 -3.03 -24.50
CA LEU A 172 -12.73 -2.64 -23.12
C LEU A 172 -11.49 -3.33 -22.59
N VAL A 173 -10.44 -2.57 -22.34
CA VAL A 173 -9.17 -3.07 -21.81
C VAL A 173 -9.08 -2.75 -20.31
N ARG A 174 -8.88 -3.79 -19.51
CA ARG A 174 -8.59 -3.74 -18.07
C ARG A 174 -7.17 -4.24 -17.84
N THR A 175 -6.27 -3.31 -17.59
CA THR A 175 -4.91 -3.63 -17.16
C THR A 175 -4.34 -2.45 -16.40
N VAL A 176 -3.53 -2.74 -15.38
CA VAL A 176 -2.83 -1.72 -14.61
C VAL A 176 -1.35 -1.76 -15.02
N PRO A 177 -0.84 -0.77 -15.76
CA PRO A 177 0.59 -0.67 -16.07
C PRO A 177 1.38 -0.38 -14.78
N MET A 178 1.84 -1.45 -14.12
CA MET A 178 2.35 -1.36 -12.75
C MET A 178 3.61 -0.52 -12.62
N THR A 179 4.46 -0.38 -13.66
CA THR A 179 5.60 0.56 -13.56
C THR A 179 5.10 1.99 -13.47
N VAL A 180 4.11 2.37 -14.28
CA VAL A 180 3.55 3.72 -14.27
C VAL A 180 2.88 4.00 -12.93
N THR A 181 2.10 3.04 -12.40
CA THR A 181 1.51 3.15 -11.06
C THR A 181 2.57 3.26 -9.96
N ALA A 182 3.64 2.46 -10.03
CA ALA A 182 4.73 2.48 -9.05
C ALA A 182 5.51 3.81 -9.09
N LEU A 183 5.80 4.35 -10.28
CA LEU A 183 6.44 5.64 -10.45
C LEU A 183 5.56 6.79 -9.94
N TRP A 184 4.26 6.72 -10.20
CA TRP A 184 3.28 7.67 -9.67
C TRP A 184 3.25 7.65 -8.13
N LEU A 185 3.19 6.46 -7.52
CA LEU A 185 3.26 6.29 -6.06
C LEU A 185 4.60 6.78 -5.49
N PHE A 186 5.70 6.54 -6.19
CA PHE A 186 7.02 7.00 -5.77
C PHE A 186 7.13 8.52 -5.78
N ALA A 187 6.65 9.18 -6.84
CA ALA A 187 6.59 10.63 -6.93
C ALA A 187 5.73 11.24 -5.82
N LEU A 188 4.54 10.66 -5.57
CA LEU A 188 3.68 11.07 -4.47
C LEU A 188 4.37 10.88 -3.11
N TRP A 189 5.03 9.75 -2.89
CA TRP A 189 5.77 9.46 -1.66
C TRP A 189 6.91 10.47 -1.41
N LEU A 190 7.66 10.84 -2.45
CA LEU A 190 8.70 11.87 -2.36
C LEU A 190 8.12 13.22 -1.95
N GLY A 191 7.01 13.63 -2.58
CA GLY A 191 6.29 14.86 -2.24
C GLY A 191 5.82 14.89 -0.78
N LEU A 192 5.21 13.79 -0.32
CA LEU A 192 4.75 13.64 1.06
C LEU A 192 5.92 13.68 2.05
N ARG A 193 7.03 12.98 1.77
CA ARG A 193 8.22 12.98 2.63
C ARG A 193 8.91 14.34 2.69
N ALA A 194 9.00 15.05 1.58
CA ALA A 194 9.53 16.41 1.56
C ALA A 194 8.67 17.33 2.45
N GLY A 195 7.34 17.21 2.37
CA GLY A 195 6.41 17.94 3.23
C GLY A 195 6.60 17.64 4.72
N VAL A 196 6.71 16.36 5.09
CA VAL A 196 6.95 15.95 6.49
C VAL A 196 8.27 16.51 7.02
N ARG A 197 9.37 16.38 6.26
CA ARG A 197 10.69 16.89 6.68
C ARG A 197 10.70 18.39 6.89
N LEU A 198 10.10 19.15 5.97
CA LEU A 198 10.00 20.61 6.07
C LEU A 198 9.17 21.03 7.29
N ARG A 199 8.09 20.30 7.59
CA ARG A 199 7.28 20.56 8.79
C ARG A 199 8.07 20.26 10.06
N GLN A 200 8.72 19.10 10.14
CA GLN A 200 9.55 18.72 11.29
C GLN A 200 10.62 19.77 11.58
N ALA A 201 11.26 20.31 10.53
CA ALA A 201 12.25 21.38 10.67
C ALA A 201 11.67 22.72 11.20
N ARG A 202 10.39 23.01 10.95
CA ARG A 202 9.74 24.27 11.37
C ARG A 202 9.11 24.21 12.75
N THR A 203 8.40 23.13 13.05
CA THR A 203 7.57 23.05 14.26
C THR A 203 8.15 22.16 15.35
N GLY A 204 9.09 21.27 15.02
CA GLY A 204 9.65 20.29 15.96
C GLY A 204 8.62 19.31 16.57
N ALA A 205 7.34 19.42 16.20
CA ALA A 205 6.24 18.72 16.85
C ALA A 205 5.96 17.37 16.17
N GLN A 206 5.80 16.33 16.99
CA GLN A 206 5.34 15.02 16.53
C GLN A 206 3.84 15.05 16.24
N GLN A 207 3.43 14.41 15.14
CA GLN A 207 2.01 14.31 14.79
C GLN A 207 1.30 13.27 15.66
N THR A 208 0.10 13.65 16.12
CA THR A 208 -0.82 12.68 16.74
C THR A 208 -1.45 11.78 15.68
N ARG A 209 -1.97 10.62 16.11
CA ARG A 209 -2.66 9.66 15.21
C ARG A 209 -3.82 10.29 14.44
N ALA A 210 -4.61 11.11 15.14
CA ALA A 210 -5.74 11.82 14.57
C ALA A 210 -5.29 12.80 13.47
N GLN A 211 -4.19 13.52 13.69
CA GLN A 211 -3.64 14.43 12.69
C GLN A 211 -3.10 13.68 11.46
N ALA A 212 -2.35 12.58 11.67
CA ALA A 212 -1.85 11.77 10.56
C ALA A 212 -2.98 11.18 9.69
N ALA A 213 -4.06 10.70 10.32
CA ALA A 213 -5.23 10.22 9.61
C ALA A 213 -5.95 11.36 8.85
N GLY A 214 -6.08 12.55 9.46
CA GLY A 214 -6.66 13.71 8.78
C GLY A 214 -5.85 14.13 7.55
N GLU A 215 -4.53 14.13 7.62
CA GLU A 215 -3.66 14.45 6.49
C GLU A 215 -3.69 13.39 5.39
N ALA A 216 -3.82 12.12 5.76
CA ALA A 216 -4.01 11.03 4.81
C ALA A 216 -5.33 11.17 4.05
N VAL A 217 -6.43 11.47 4.75
CA VAL A 217 -7.74 11.72 4.13
C VAL A 217 -7.70 12.93 3.21
N ARG A 218 -7.09 14.05 3.63
CA ARG A 218 -6.94 15.23 2.75
C ARG A 218 -6.12 14.91 1.50
N THR A 219 -5.05 14.12 1.63
CA THR A 219 -4.25 13.69 0.47
C THR A 219 -5.08 12.82 -0.48
N ALA A 220 -5.85 11.86 0.05
CA ALA A 220 -6.76 11.03 -0.72
C ALA A 220 -7.79 11.88 -1.47
N LEU A 221 -8.39 12.89 -0.81
CA LEU A 221 -9.37 13.80 -1.42
C LEU A 221 -8.75 14.70 -2.51
N VAL A 222 -7.54 15.22 -2.30
CA VAL A 222 -6.83 16.01 -3.32
C VAL A 222 -6.50 15.15 -4.54
N VAL A 223 -6.01 13.92 -4.32
CA VAL A 223 -5.76 12.99 -5.42
C VAL A 223 -7.06 12.63 -6.13
N ALA A 224 -8.13 12.33 -5.39
CA ALA A 224 -9.45 12.06 -5.97
C ALA A 224 -9.93 13.22 -6.85
N ALA A 225 -9.80 14.46 -6.37
CA ALA A 225 -10.17 15.65 -7.12
C ALA A 225 -9.29 15.85 -8.36
N ALA A 226 -7.97 15.63 -8.26
CA ALA A 226 -7.07 15.72 -9.40
C ALA A 226 -7.38 14.65 -10.46
N THR A 227 -7.56 13.39 -10.05
CA THR A 227 -7.93 12.28 -10.93
C THR A 227 -9.31 12.52 -11.57
N LEU A 228 -10.26 13.08 -10.82
CA LEU A 228 -11.58 13.46 -11.33
C LEU A 228 -11.44 14.51 -12.43
N LEU A 229 -10.67 15.59 -12.20
CA LEU A 229 -10.46 16.63 -13.20
C LEU A 229 -9.80 16.07 -14.47
N VAL A 230 -8.82 15.18 -14.31
CA VAL A 230 -8.19 14.48 -15.45
C VAL A 230 -9.20 13.59 -16.16
N GLY A 231 -10.06 12.86 -15.42
CA GLY A 231 -11.10 11.99 -15.96
C GLY A 231 -12.22 12.72 -16.69
N LEU A 232 -12.58 13.93 -16.25
CA LEU A 232 -13.59 14.78 -16.91
C LEU A 232 -13.10 15.32 -18.25
N VAL A 233 -11.78 15.50 -18.42
CA VAL A 233 -11.16 15.94 -19.67
C VAL A 233 -10.71 14.74 -20.52
N GLY A 234 -10.52 13.58 -19.90
CA GLY A 234 -10.09 12.35 -20.54
C GLY A 234 -11.21 11.70 -21.35
N GLY A 235 -10.86 11.25 -22.54
CA GLY A 235 -11.78 10.73 -23.54
C GLY A 235 -11.85 11.65 -24.76
N ALA A 236 -12.28 11.07 -25.87
CA ALA A 236 -12.38 11.79 -27.13
C ALA A 236 -13.42 11.12 -28.02
N VAL A 237 -14.03 11.93 -28.88
CA VAL A 237 -14.99 11.50 -29.88
C VAL A 237 -14.56 12.12 -31.19
N TRP A 238 -14.17 11.29 -32.16
CA TRP A 238 -13.72 11.78 -33.46
C TRP A 238 -14.34 10.98 -34.60
N SER A 239 -14.53 11.63 -35.75
CA SER A 239 -15.04 10.98 -36.96
C SER A 239 -14.07 11.20 -38.12
N PRO A 240 -13.46 10.15 -38.67
CA PRO A 240 -12.54 10.26 -39.80
C PRO A 240 -13.23 10.66 -41.12
N SER A 241 -14.57 10.78 -41.15
CA SER A 241 -15.33 11.18 -42.34
C SER A 241 -15.62 12.69 -42.43
N ASN A 242 -15.35 13.48 -41.38
CA ASN A 242 -15.81 14.88 -41.29
C ASN A 242 -15.10 15.85 -42.26
N GLY A 243 -13.95 15.52 -42.85
CA GLY A 243 -13.19 16.41 -43.73
C GLY A 243 -13.36 16.19 -45.25
N ARG A 244 -14.03 15.12 -45.70
CA ARG A 244 -14.00 14.68 -47.12
C ARG A 244 -15.26 14.96 -47.95
N GLY A 245 -16.21 15.72 -47.43
CA GLY A 245 -17.46 16.06 -48.13
C GLY A 245 -18.48 14.91 -48.15
N ALA A 246 -19.70 15.22 -48.61
CA ALA A 246 -20.88 14.35 -48.49
C ALA A 246 -20.70 12.95 -49.12
N SER A 247 -19.89 12.82 -50.18
CA SER A 247 -19.71 11.57 -50.93
C SER A 247 -19.00 10.45 -50.15
N PHE A 248 -18.06 10.77 -49.25
CA PHE A 248 -17.38 9.76 -48.43
C PHE A 248 -18.27 9.29 -47.28
N SER A 249 -18.99 10.22 -46.63
CA SER A 249 -19.96 9.91 -45.59
C SER A 249 -21.18 9.14 -46.11
N ASP A 250 -21.53 9.32 -47.38
CA ASP A 250 -22.64 8.60 -48.02
C ASP A 250 -22.28 7.15 -48.35
N TYR A 251 -21.01 6.86 -48.67
CA TYR A 251 -20.56 5.51 -49.05
C TYR A 251 -20.19 4.64 -47.84
N TYR A 252 -19.50 5.21 -46.84
CA TYR A 252 -19.03 4.47 -45.67
C TYR A 252 -19.84 4.74 -44.40
N GLY A 253 -20.87 5.59 -44.45
CA GLY A 253 -21.57 6.07 -43.27
C GLY A 253 -20.71 6.98 -42.39
N ALA A 254 -21.34 7.86 -41.62
CA ALA A 254 -20.64 8.58 -40.56
C ALA A 254 -20.18 7.55 -39.50
N VAL A 255 -18.88 7.23 -39.48
CA VAL A 255 -18.24 6.39 -38.45
C VAL A 255 -17.65 7.32 -37.41
N GLU A 256 -17.92 7.02 -36.15
CA GLU A 256 -17.50 7.78 -34.98
C GLU A 256 -16.73 6.84 -34.06
N TYR A 257 -15.53 7.26 -33.69
CA TYR A 257 -14.70 6.58 -32.72
C TYR A 257 -14.85 7.29 -31.39
N ARG A 258 -15.12 6.53 -30.34
CA ARG A 258 -15.25 7.03 -28.98
C ARG A 258 -14.23 6.36 -28.09
N SER A 259 -13.37 7.16 -27.45
CA SER A 259 -12.52 6.72 -26.36
C SER A 259 -13.07 7.23 -25.04
N ASP A 260 -13.17 6.35 -24.05
CA ASP A 260 -13.70 6.67 -22.72
C ASP A 260 -12.85 5.98 -21.65
N SER A 261 -12.86 6.54 -20.44
CA SER A 261 -12.18 5.98 -19.28
C SER A 261 -13.19 5.69 -18.18
N GLY A 262 -13.03 4.59 -17.46
CA GLY A 262 -13.79 4.36 -16.22
C GLY A 262 -13.27 5.26 -15.09
N TRP A 263 -13.38 6.59 -15.25
CA TRP A 263 -12.75 7.59 -14.38
C TRP A 263 -13.20 7.47 -12.92
N LEU A 264 -14.43 7.02 -12.65
CA LEU A 264 -14.91 6.75 -11.30
C LEU A 264 -14.08 5.66 -10.60
N GLU A 265 -13.72 4.60 -11.32
CA GLU A 265 -12.87 3.53 -10.80
C GLU A 265 -11.46 4.08 -10.50
N ALA A 266 -10.89 4.87 -11.41
CA ALA A 266 -9.59 5.53 -11.17
C ALA A 266 -9.61 6.50 -9.98
N VAL A 267 -10.69 7.26 -9.78
CA VAL A 267 -10.85 8.14 -8.61
C VAL A 267 -10.84 7.32 -7.33
N GLY A 268 -11.62 6.22 -7.28
CA GLY A 268 -11.66 5.32 -6.12
C GLY A 268 -10.30 4.71 -5.80
N TRP A 269 -9.62 4.14 -6.80
CA TRP A 269 -8.32 3.50 -6.64
C TRP A 269 -7.20 4.49 -6.28
N SER A 270 -7.12 5.62 -6.99
CA SER A 270 -6.11 6.64 -6.70
C SER A 270 -6.29 7.25 -5.32
N ALA A 271 -7.52 7.49 -4.86
CA ALA A 271 -7.81 7.95 -3.50
C ALA A 271 -7.39 6.92 -2.45
N LEU A 272 -7.72 5.64 -2.66
CA LEU A 272 -7.34 4.55 -1.76
C LEU A 272 -5.82 4.40 -1.66
N LEU A 273 -5.13 4.34 -2.79
CA LEU A 273 -3.68 4.19 -2.84
C LEU A 273 -2.97 5.41 -2.24
N ALA A 274 -3.41 6.63 -2.56
CA ALA A 274 -2.86 7.85 -1.99
C ALA A 274 -3.10 7.95 -0.49
N GLY A 275 -4.30 7.58 -0.03
CA GLY A 275 -4.65 7.57 1.39
C GLY A 275 -3.80 6.56 2.18
N LEU A 276 -3.65 5.34 1.67
CA LEU A 276 -2.78 4.33 2.28
C LEU A 276 -1.32 4.80 2.31
N LEU A 277 -0.82 5.33 1.19
CA LEU A 277 0.55 5.84 1.10
C LEU A 277 0.78 7.00 2.07
N ALA A 278 -0.12 7.98 2.10
CA ALA A 278 -0.06 9.10 3.03
C ALA A 278 -0.14 8.63 4.48
N PHE A 279 -1.00 7.66 4.80
CA PHE A 279 -1.05 7.04 6.11
C PHE A 279 0.27 6.34 6.47
N THR A 280 0.94 5.69 5.51
CA THR A 280 2.25 5.10 5.77
C THR A 280 3.34 6.15 6.03
N VAL A 281 3.24 7.35 5.43
CA VAL A 281 4.22 8.42 5.59
C VAL A 281 4.00 9.22 6.87
N TYR A 282 2.75 9.63 7.15
CA TYR A 282 2.39 10.40 8.34
C TYR A 282 2.22 9.51 9.59
N GLY A 283 1.79 8.26 9.40
CA GLY A 283 1.45 7.33 10.48
C GLY A 283 2.62 6.48 10.99
N THR A 284 3.86 6.69 10.53
CA THR A 284 5.01 5.85 10.98
C THR A 284 5.19 5.88 12.48
N ASP A 285 5.05 7.05 13.10
CA ASP A 285 5.26 7.20 14.55
C ASP A 285 4.08 6.65 15.35
N ALA A 286 2.86 6.78 14.81
CA ALA A 286 1.67 6.14 15.34
C ALA A 286 1.77 4.61 15.37
N LEU A 287 2.31 4.02 14.30
CA LEU A 287 2.56 2.59 14.16
C LEU A 287 3.69 2.13 15.08
N ARG A 288 4.78 2.90 15.20
CA ARG A 288 5.87 2.62 16.15
C ARG A 288 5.37 2.60 17.58
N TRP A 289 4.57 3.58 17.97
CA TRP A 289 3.98 3.64 19.30
C TRP A 289 2.96 2.50 19.53
N ALA A 290 2.17 2.13 18.50
CA ALA A 290 1.28 0.97 18.57
C ALA A 290 2.07 -0.33 18.79
N ALA A 291 3.15 -0.52 18.04
CA ALA A 291 4.04 -1.66 18.14
C ALA A 291 4.79 -1.70 19.47
N TRP A 292 5.11 -0.54 20.05
CA TRP A 292 5.72 -0.48 21.38
C TRP A 292 4.74 -0.94 22.47
N ARG A 293 3.46 -0.53 22.42
CA ARG A 293 2.44 -0.92 23.40
C ARG A 293 1.96 -2.36 23.26
N ASN A 294 1.87 -2.89 22.03
CA ASN A 294 1.28 -4.21 21.79
C ASN A 294 2.24 -5.11 21.00
N ARG A 295 2.68 -6.19 21.64
CA ARG A 295 3.59 -7.18 21.05
C ARG A 295 3.00 -7.88 19.82
N ALA A 296 1.68 -8.06 19.75
CA ALA A 296 1.03 -8.62 18.58
C ALA A 296 1.14 -7.68 17.36
N VAL A 297 0.89 -6.38 17.56
CA VAL A 297 1.01 -5.36 16.51
C VAL A 297 2.46 -5.25 16.03
N ARG A 298 3.42 -5.34 16.95
CA ARG A 298 4.85 -5.38 16.61
C ARG A 298 5.20 -6.56 15.70
N GLY A 299 4.72 -7.76 16.01
CA GLY A 299 4.97 -8.95 15.20
C GLY A 299 4.45 -8.79 13.77
N TRP A 300 3.20 -8.33 13.61
CA TRP A 300 2.62 -8.04 12.29
C TRP A 300 3.35 -6.92 11.54
N ALA A 301 3.76 -5.85 12.22
CA ALA A 301 4.50 -4.75 11.60
C ALA A 301 5.90 -5.19 11.12
N VAL A 302 6.61 -6.00 11.91
CA VAL A 302 7.92 -6.55 11.54
C VAL A 302 7.79 -7.54 10.39
N ALA A 303 6.81 -8.44 10.45
CA ALA A 303 6.49 -9.40 9.40
C ALA A 303 6.11 -8.67 8.09
N GLY A 304 5.24 -7.67 8.16
CA GLY A 304 4.83 -6.88 6.99
C GLY A 304 5.98 -6.10 6.35
N LEU A 305 6.87 -5.50 7.15
CA LEU A 305 8.05 -4.81 6.60
C LEU A 305 9.06 -5.78 5.99
N ALA A 306 9.24 -6.97 6.57
CA ALA A 306 10.08 -8.02 5.99
C ALA A 306 9.47 -8.57 4.69
N ALA A 307 8.18 -8.92 4.72
CA ALA A 307 7.42 -9.40 3.57
C ALA A 307 7.42 -8.38 2.43
N GLY A 308 7.18 -7.10 2.72
CA GLY A 308 7.17 -6.04 1.70
C GLY A 308 8.55 -5.85 1.04
N ARG A 309 9.64 -5.97 1.80
CA ARG A 309 11.00 -5.97 1.22
C ARG A 309 11.28 -7.21 0.39
N ALA A 310 10.84 -8.38 0.85
CA ALA A 310 10.93 -9.61 0.08
C ALA A 310 10.15 -9.50 -1.23
N ALA A 311 8.89 -9.08 -1.17
CA ALA A 311 8.04 -8.90 -2.34
C ALA A 311 8.61 -7.87 -3.31
N ALA A 312 9.14 -6.74 -2.83
CA ALA A 312 9.79 -5.75 -3.70
C ALA A 312 11.01 -6.31 -4.44
N VAL A 313 11.82 -7.14 -3.77
CA VAL A 313 12.96 -7.81 -4.42
C VAL A 313 12.47 -8.86 -5.43
N SER A 314 11.48 -9.68 -5.08
CA SER A 314 10.90 -10.68 -5.99
C SER A 314 10.29 -10.03 -7.23
N VAL A 315 9.52 -8.96 -7.06
CA VAL A 315 8.93 -8.18 -8.15
C VAL A 315 10.02 -7.51 -8.99
N GLY A 316 11.05 -6.95 -8.37
CA GLY A 316 12.17 -6.32 -9.07
C GLY A 316 12.98 -7.32 -9.91
N LEU A 317 13.27 -8.50 -9.35
CA LEU A 317 13.91 -9.60 -10.09
C LEU A 317 13.03 -10.10 -11.24
N GLY A 318 11.71 -10.24 -11.00
CA GLY A 318 10.77 -10.60 -12.05
C GLY A 318 10.69 -9.56 -13.16
N ALA A 319 10.63 -8.27 -12.80
CA ALA A 319 10.60 -7.16 -13.77
C ALA A 319 11.89 -7.11 -14.61
N LEU A 320 13.05 -7.40 -14.00
CA LEU A 320 14.31 -7.52 -14.72
C LEU A 320 14.30 -8.71 -15.70
N ALA A 321 13.79 -9.87 -15.26
CA ALA A 321 13.64 -11.03 -16.14
C ALA A 321 12.69 -10.74 -17.32
N GLY A 322 11.55 -10.09 -17.05
CA GLY A 322 10.62 -9.62 -18.08
C GLY A 322 11.28 -8.65 -19.06
N PHE A 323 12.09 -7.70 -18.56
CA PHE A 323 12.83 -6.77 -19.39
C PHE A 323 13.81 -7.48 -20.32
N VAL A 324 14.58 -8.45 -19.80
CA VAL A 324 15.53 -9.25 -20.61
C VAL A 324 14.79 -10.03 -21.69
N LEU A 325 13.66 -10.64 -21.38
CA LEU A 325 12.86 -11.38 -22.37
C LEU A 325 12.36 -10.48 -23.50
N VAL A 326 11.82 -9.31 -23.15
CA VAL A 326 11.36 -8.33 -24.13
C VAL A 326 12.53 -7.80 -24.98
N ALA A 327 13.66 -7.47 -24.34
CA ALA A 327 14.82 -6.92 -25.02
C ALA A 327 15.46 -7.91 -26.02
N VAL A 328 15.32 -9.22 -25.79
CA VAL A 328 15.85 -10.25 -26.68
C VAL A 328 14.94 -10.51 -27.90
N GLN A 329 13.64 -10.16 -27.84
CA GLN A 329 12.70 -10.38 -28.95
C GLN A 329 12.81 -9.35 -30.10
N ASP A 330 13.68 -8.35 -30.00
CA ASP A 330 14.02 -7.36 -31.05
C ASP A 330 12.82 -6.61 -31.69
N GLU A 331 11.68 -6.54 -31.01
CA GLU A 331 10.55 -5.70 -31.41
C GLU A 331 10.67 -4.32 -30.75
N GLY A 332 11.38 -3.39 -31.39
CA GLY A 332 11.71 -2.07 -30.80
C GLY A 332 10.49 -1.26 -30.33
N TRP A 333 9.34 -1.37 -31.00
CA TRP A 333 8.10 -0.70 -30.59
C TRP A 333 7.42 -1.41 -29.41
N ALA A 334 7.43 -2.75 -29.38
CA ALA A 334 6.91 -3.54 -28.27
C ALA A 334 7.74 -3.28 -27.01
N THR A 335 9.06 -3.16 -27.16
CA THR A 335 9.98 -2.87 -26.05
C THR A 335 9.58 -1.61 -25.28
N GLY A 336 9.23 -0.53 -25.98
CA GLY A 336 8.79 0.73 -25.37
C GLY A 336 7.49 0.59 -24.56
N VAL A 337 6.49 -0.12 -25.10
CA VAL A 337 5.21 -0.37 -24.42
C VAL A 337 5.39 -1.34 -23.25
N SER A 338 6.21 -2.38 -23.40
CA SER A 338 6.50 -3.37 -22.36
C SER A 338 7.15 -2.76 -21.12
N VAL A 339 7.87 -1.63 -21.23
CA VAL A 339 8.38 -0.89 -20.06
C VAL A 339 7.25 -0.50 -19.11
N ALA A 340 6.06 -0.18 -19.62
CA ALA A 340 4.88 0.15 -18.81
C ALA A 340 4.34 -1.05 -18.00
N PHE A 341 4.72 -2.27 -18.38
CA PHE A 341 4.18 -3.53 -17.86
C PHE A 341 5.25 -4.49 -17.31
N LEU A 342 6.48 -4.05 -17.08
CA LEU A 342 7.57 -4.94 -16.60
C LEU A 342 7.22 -5.70 -15.31
N PRO A 343 6.65 -5.09 -14.25
CA PRO A 343 6.21 -5.83 -13.09
C PRO A 343 5.07 -6.80 -13.41
N ASN A 344 4.17 -6.47 -14.34
CA ASN A 344 3.10 -7.37 -14.76
C ASN A 344 3.70 -8.64 -15.38
N LEU A 345 4.59 -8.47 -16.37
CA LEU A 345 5.31 -9.57 -17.02
C LEU A 345 6.11 -10.39 -16.00
N GLY A 346 6.86 -9.71 -15.12
CA GLY A 346 7.65 -10.35 -14.08
C GLY A 346 6.84 -11.16 -13.07
N LEU A 347 5.66 -10.65 -12.68
CA LEU A 347 4.74 -11.34 -11.79
C LEU A 347 4.08 -12.55 -12.47
N SER A 348 3.75 -12.45 -13.75
CA SER A 348 3.27 -13.59 -14.55
C SER A 348 4.33 -14.69 -14.67
N LEU A 349 5.58 -14.32 -14.95
CA LEU A 349 6.72 -15.26 -15.00
C LEU A 349 6.99 -15.90 -13.66
N LEU A 350 7.01 -15.11 -12.58
CA LEU A 350 7.18 -15.61 -11.21
C LEU A 350 6.04 -16.57 -10.83
N GLY A 351 4.80 -16.25 -11.21
CA GLY A 351 3.63 -17.10 -10.98
C GLY A 351 3.74 -18.42 -11.73
N LEU A 352 4.01 -18.38 -13.04
CA LEU A 352 4.23 -19.57 -13.86
C LEU A 352 5.35 -20.45 -13.28
N GLY A 353 6.50 -19.85 -12.95
CA GLY A 353 7.64 -20.55 -12.35
C GLY A 353 7.38 -21.11 -10.96
N SER A 354 6.42 -20.55 -10.23
CA SER A 354 5.98 -21.07 -8.93
C SER A 354 5.02 -22.27 -9.05
N GLY A 355 4.57 -22.60 -10.27
CA GLY A 355 3.60 -23.65 -10.56
C GLY A 355 2.15 -23.17 -10.70
N ALA A 356 1.91 -21.85 -10.75
CA ALA A 356 0.59 -21.31 -11.04
C ALA A 356 0.25 -21.47 -12.53
N THR A 357 -1.02 -21.73 -12.82
CA THR A 357 -1.51 -21.90 -14.19
C THR A 357 -1.74 -20.54 -14.82
N LEU A 358 -1.04 -20.25 -15.91
CA LEU A 358 -1.31 -19.12 -16.79
C LEU A 358 -2.46 -19.50 -17.73
N ARG A 359 -3.49 -18.67 -17.79
CA ARG A 359 -4.58 -18.80 -18.74
C ARG A 359 -4.48 -17.65 -19.73
N ALA A 360 -4.42 -17.98 -21.01
CA ALA A 360 -4.45 -17.07 -22.14
C ALA A 360 -5.59 -17.51 -23.06
N GLY A 361 -6.83 -17.22 -22.66
CA GLY A 361 -8.01 -17.77 -23.33
C GLY A 361 -8.88 -16.71 -24.00
N ASP A 362 -9.44 -17.07 -25.15
CA ASP A 362 -10.61 -16.39 -25.74
C ASP A 362 -11.87 -16.99 -25.09
N GLY A 363 -12.43 -16.26 -24.14
CA GLY A 363 -13.76 -16.46 -23.60
C GLY A 363 -14.80 -16.13 -24.66
N SER A 364 -14.84 -16.91 -25.75
CA SER A 364 -16.03 -16.95 -26.58
C SER A 364 -17.15 -17.47 -25.69
N SER A 365 -18.13 -16.62 -25.40
CA SER A 365 -19.36 -17.03 -24.75
C SER A 365 -19.87 -18.30 -25.44
N ARG A 366 -20.05 -19.37 -24.66
CA ARG A 366 -20.68 -20.63 -25.09
C ARG A 366 -22.06 -20.30 -25.65
N TYR A 367 -22.15 -20.04 -26.95
CA TYR A 367 -23.40 -20.12 -27.65
C TYR A 367 -23.66 -21.61 -27.88
N GLY A 368 -24.48 -22.19 -26.99
CA GLY A 368 -25.00 -23.52 -27.19
C GLY A 368 -25.85 -23.57 -28.45
N GLY A 369 -25.54 -24.53 -29.34
CA GLY A 369 -26.40 -24.96 -30.43
C GLY A 369 -26.22 -24.17 -31.73
N TYR A 370 -25.38 -24.67 -32.64
CA TYR A 370 -25.83 -25.52 -33.74
C TYR A 370 -24.61 -26.07 -34.49
N ASP A 371 -24.79 -27.27 -35.03
CA ASP A 371 -23.80 -28.18 -35.60
C ASP A 371 -22.79 -27.56 -36.58
N GLY A 372 -21.54 -28.02 -36.47
CA GLY A 372 -20.50 -27.73 -37.42
C GLY A 372 -19.26 -28.57 -37.16
N ASP A 373 -19.33 -29.86 -37.50
CA ASP A 373 -18.19 -30.76 -37.66
C ASP A 373 -17.25 -30.27 -38.78
N GLY A 374 -16.53 -29.19 -38.49
CA GLY A 374 -15.35 -28.75 -39.23
C GLY A 374 -14.18 -28.63 -38.26
N PRO A 375 -12.94 -28.89 -38.69
CA PRO A 375 -11.76 -28.60 -37.87
C PRO A 375 -11.60 -27.08 -37.76
N GLY A 376 -12.41 -26.48 -36.88
CA GLY A 376 -12.40 -25.06 -36.61
C GLY A 376 -11.09 -24.69 -35.94
N TYR A 377 -10.39 -23.72 -36.53
CA TYR A 377 -9.24 -22.98 -35.97
C TYR A 377 -9.58 -22.18 -34.68
N GLY A 378 -10.59 -22.59 -33.93
CA GLY A 378 -11.12 -21.93 -32.75
C GLY A 378 -11.58 -22.93 -31.69
N SER A 379 -10.91 -24.08 -31.57
CA SER A 379 -11.14 -24.96 -30.44
C SER A 379 -10.60 -24.29 -29.18
N SER A 380 -11.50 -23.69 -28.40
CA SER A 380 -11.33 -23.39 -26.97
C SER A 380 -11.15 -24.70 -26.18
N GLY A 381 -10.07 -25.42 -26.48
CA GLY A 381 -9.65 -26.63 -25.78
C GLY A 381 -8.69 -26.27 -24.63
N PRO A 382 -8.29 -27.26 -23.81
CA PRO A 382 -7.30 -27.09 -22.73
C PRO A 382 -5.91 -26.54 -23.14
N ARG A 383 -5.71 -26.19 -24.42
CA ARG A 383 -4.46 -25.63 -24.97
C ARG A 383 -4.20 -24.16 -24.60
N ASP A 384 -5.18 -23.47 -24.02
CA ASP A 384 -5.07 -22.06 -23.61
C ASP A 384 -4.63 -21.90 -22.13
N GLU A 385 -4.37 -23.00 -21.44
CA GLU A 385 -3.89 -23.05 -20.06
C GLU A 385 -2.49 -23.68 -20.01
N PHE A 386 -1.53 -22.91 -19.50
CA PHE A 386 -0.14 -23.34 -19.37
C PHE A 386 0.22 -23.45 -17.89
N SER A 387 0.76 -24.60 -17.48
CA SER A 387 1.27 -24.79 -16.12
C SER A 387 2.68 -25.38 -16.17
N LEU A 388 3.46 -25.15 -15.12
CA LEU A 388 4.77 -25.81 -14.96
C LEU A 388 4.67 -27.35 -15.03
N PHE A 389 3.53 -27.90 -14.60
CA PHE A 389 3.26 -29.34 -14.61
C PHE A 389 2.65 -29.84 -15.92
N ASP A 390 2.24 -28.93 -16.81
CA ASP A 390 1.65 -29.24 -18.11
C ASP A 390 2.06 -28.18 -19.14
N LEU A 391 3.27 -28.36 -19.65
CA LEU A 391 3.95 -27.44 -20.57
C LEU A 391 3.52 -27.64 -22.02
N HIS A 392 2.62 -28.60 -22.33
CA HIS A 392 2.13 -28.85 -23.70
C HIS A 392 3.23 -29.05 -24.76
N GLY A 393 4.42 -29.52 -24.36
CA GLY A 393 5.56 -29.74 -25.26
C GLY A 393 6.49 -28.53 -25.45
N GLU A 394 6.27 -27.44 -24.72
CA GLU A 394 7.15 -26.26 -24.73
C GLU A 394 8.56 -26.59 -24.21
N THR A 395 9.56 -26.00 -24.87
CA THR A 395 10.98 -26.33 -24.64
C THR A 395 11.56 -25.63 -23.39
N ALA A 396 12.84 -25.90 -23.07
CA ALA A 396 13.50 -25.78 -21.75
C ALA A 396 13.51 -24.41 -21.03
N ASP A 397 12.77 -23.40 -21.48
CA ASP A 397 12.80 -22.03 -20.94
C ASP A 397 12.05 -21.84 -19.62
N TRP A 398 11.16 -22.78 -19.26
CA TRP A 398 10.49 -22.82 -17.96
C TRP A 398 11.44 -22.94 -16.76
N ARG A 399 12.67 -23.44 -16.97
CA ARG A 399 13.67 -23.54 -15.88
C ARG A 399 14.04 -22.17 -15.31
N TRP A 400 14.01 -21.12 -16.14
CA TRP A 400 14.37 -19.76 -15.72
C TRP A 400 13.29 -19.13 -14.84
N THR A 401 12.02 -19.42 -15.12
CA THR A 401 10.90 -18.98 -14.27
C THR A 401 10.91 -19.73 -12.93
N LEU A 402 11.23 -21.03 -12.93
CA LEU A 402 11.43 -21.80 -11.69
C LEU A 402 12.60 -21.25 -10.85
N LEU A 403 13.74 -20.92 -11.48
CA LEU A 403 14.87 -20.29 -10.79
C LEU A 403 14.48 -18.97 -10.13
N LEU A 404 13.60 -18.18 -10.76
CA LEU A 404 13.08 -16.94 -10.18
C LEU A 404 12.24 -17.21 -8.92
N ALA A 405 11.36 -18.22 -8.94
CA ALA A 405 10.58 -18.63 -7.77
C ALA A 405 11.47 -19.16 -6.63
N LEU A 406 12.51 -19.94 -6.96
CA LEU A 406 13.51 -20.41 -6.00
C LEU A 406 14.30 -19.24 -5.40
N ALA A 407 14.73 -18.27 -6.20
CA ALA A 407 15.45 -17.08 -5.73
C ALA A 407 14.59 -16.23 -4.78
N ALA A 408 13.31 -16.02 -5.11
CA ALA A 408 12.35 -15.32 -4.26
C ALA A 408 12.16 -16.05 -2.91
N THR A 409 12.01 -17.37 -2.94
CA THR A 409 11.87 -18.23 -1.76
C THR A 409 13.12 -18.21 -0.89
N ALA A 410 14.30 -18.34 -1.51
CA ALA A 410 15.58 -18.29 -0.82
C ALA A 410 15.82 -16.92 -0.18
N TYR A 411 15.45 -15.82 -0.86
CA TYR A 411 15.54 -14.48 -0.29
C TYR A 411 14.59 -14.31 0.90
N LEU A 412 13.35 -14.80 0.81
CA LEU A 412 12.41 -14.78 1.93
C LEU A 412 13.00 -15.53 3.15
N GLY A 413 13.53 -16.74 2.95
CA GLY A 413 14.16 -17.51 4.01
C GLY A 413 15.43 -16.89 4.57
N TRP A 414 16.25 -16.29 3.72
CA TRP A 414 17.40 -15.51 4.13
C TRP A 414 17.00 -14.32 5.01
N THR A 415 15.92 -13.60 4.65
CA THR A 415 15.44 -12.47 5.46
C THR A 415 14.92 -12.92 6.82
N ALA A 416 14.21 -14.06 6.88
CA ALA A 416 13.75 -14.65 8.13
C ALA A 416 14.91 -15.12 9.02
N HIS A 417 15.92 -15.76 8.43
CA HIS A 417 17.13 -16.23 9.10
C HIS A 417 17.96 -15.06 9.65
N ARG A 418 18.26 -14.06 8.82
CA ARG A 418 19.09 -12.90 9.22
C ARG A 418 18.44 -12.11 10.36
N ARG A 419 17.11 -12.02 10.37
CA ARG A 419 16.35 -11.33 11.41
C ARG A 419 16.08 -12.18 12.65
N ARG A 420 16.48 -13.46 12.65
CA ARG A 420 16.25 -14.42 13.73
C ARG A 420 14.79 -14.43 14.20
N LEU A 421 13.85 -14.47 13.25
CA LEU A 421 12.43 -14.46 13.57
C LEU A 421 12.04 -15.74 14.31
N ASP A 422 11.16 -15.62 15.31
CA ASP A 422 10.52 -16.75 16.00
C ASP A 422 9.55 -17.49 15.05
N ALA A 423 9.17 -18.72 15.39
CA ALA A 423 8.26 -19.52 14.57
C ALA A 423 6.93 -18.79 14.26
N ALA A 424 6.34 -18.12 15.25
CA ALA A 424 5.12 -17.35 15.07
C ALA A 424 5.30 -16.17 14.09
N ASP A 425 6.44 -15.48 14.14
CA ASP A 425 6.73 -14.36 13.23
C ASP A 425 7.09 -14.83 11.81
N ARG A 426 7.65 -16.05 11.67
CA ARG A 426 7.83 -16.69 10.36
C ARG A 426 6.50 -17.07 9.72
N ILE A 427 5.53 -17.57 10.49
CA ILE A 427 4.18 -17.83 9.99
C ILE A 427 3.52 -16.53 9.52
N ARG A 428 3.60 -15.46 10.34
CA ARG A 428 3.09 -14.14 9.94
C ARG A 428 3.78 -13.62 8.68
N LEU A 429 5.10 -13.77 8.58
CA LEU A 429 5.88 -13.39 7.40
C LEU A 429 5.38 -14.15 6.16
N ALA A 430 5.20 -15.46 6.26
CA ALA A 430 4.70 -16.31 5.18
C ALA A 430 3.32 -15.86 4.71
N VAL A 431 2.39 -15.67 5.67
CA VAL A 431 1.02 -15.22 5.37
C VAL A 431 1.04 -13.86 4.67
N VAL A 432 1.73 -12.86 5.23
CA VAL A 432 1.75 -11.51 4.64
C VAL A 432 2.43 -11.51 3.26
N TYR A 433 3.50 -12.28 3.08
CA TYR A 433 4.17 -12.41 1.78
C TYR A 433 3.27 -13.09 0.75
N ALA A 434 2.66 -14.24 1.10
CA ALA A 434 1.77 -14.98 0.20
C ALA A 434 0.54 -14.15 -0.19
N THR A 435 -0.12 -13.51 0.77
CA THR A 435 -1.27 -12.65 0.50
C THR A 435 -0.88 -11.44 -0.34
N GLY A 436 0.21 -10.75 0.01
CA GLY A 436 0.68 -9.58 -0.74
C GLY A 436 1.07 -9.91 -2.18
N LEU A 437 1.80 -11.01 -2.38
CA LEU A 437 2.20 -11.46 -3.71
C LEU A 437 1.00 -11.95 -4.53
N THR A 438 0.02 -12.61 -3.88
CA THR A 438 -1.20 -13.06 -4.57
C THR A 438 -2.01 -11.88 -5.08
N LEU A 439 -2.20 -10.86 -4.24
CA LEU A 439 -2.90 -9.63 -4.65
C LEU A 439 -2.16 -8.92 -5.77
N LEU A 440 -0.81 -8.86 -5.73
CA LEU A 440 -0.02 -8.28 -6.80
C LEU A 440 -0.20 -9.03 -8.12
N MET A 441 -0.02 -10.36 -8.17
CA MET A 441 -0.18 -11.03 -9.47
C MET A 441 -1.63 -11.09 -9.96
N ALA A 442 -2.63 -10.96 -9.07
CA ALA A 442 -4.03 -10.81 -9.48
C ALA A 442 -4.26 -9.47 -10.22
N VAL A 443 -3.63 -8.38 -9.76
CA VAL A 443 -3.67 -7.07 -10.43
C VAL A 443 -2.77 -7.03 -11.68
N ALA A 444 -1.76 -7.91 -11.76
CA ALA A 444 -0.86 -7.99 -12.90
C ALA A 444 -1.53 -8.48 -14.19
N GLY A 445 -2.64 -9.21 -14.06
CA GLY A 445 -3.39 -9.77 -15.18
C GLY A 445 -3.90 -8.71 -16.16
N PHE A 446 -4.20 -9.19 -17.36
CA PHE A 446 -4.75 -8.43 -18.46
C PHE A 446 -6.09 -9.03 -18.85
N VAL A 447 -7.12 -8.20 -18.96
CA VAL A 447 -8.43 -8.61 -19.48
C VAL A 447 -8.84 -7.60 -20.54
N ALA A 448 -9.14 -8.07 -21.74
CA ALA A 448 -9.71 -7.28 -22.82
C ALA A 448 -11.02 -7.90 -23.27
N THR A 449 -12.12 -7.17 -23.14
CA THR A 449 -13.42 -7.57 -23.64
C THR A 449 -13.69 -6.85 -24.95
N SER A 450 -13.87 -7.58 -26.04
CA SER A 450 -14.31 -7.02 -27.33
C SER A 450 -15.77 -7.42 -27.59
N GLY A 451 -16.67 -6.44 -27.61
CA GLY A 451 -18.05 -6.64 -28.02
C GLY A 451 -18.24 -6.28 -29.49
N SER A 452 -19.00 -7.07 -30.24
CA SER A 452 -19.42 -6.73 -31.60
C SER A 452 -20.94 -6.76 -31.73
N GLY A 453 -21.55 -5.60 -32.02
CA GLY A 453 -22.96 -5.52 -32.43
C GLY A 453 -23.07 -5.76 -33.94
N SER A 454 -23.79 -6.81 -34.36
CA SER A 454 -24.02 -7.08 -35.78
C SER A 454 -25.34 -6.47 -36.27
N SER A 455 -25.33 -5.94 -37.50
CA SER A 455 -26.44 -5.23 -38.15
C SER A 455 -27.64 -6.12 -38.56
N GLY A 456 -27.65 -7.39 -38.16
CA GLY A 456 -28.53 -8.43 -38.72
C GLY A 456 -29.54 -9.08 -37.77
N GLY A 457 -29.50 -8.79 -36.46
CA GLY A 457 -30.51 -9.26 -35.50
C GLY A 457 -29.93 -9.97 -34.28
N ARG A 458 -30.35 -9.50 -33.09
CA ARG A 458 -30.34 -10.12 -31.74
C ARG A 458 -29.08 -10.86 -31.23
N THR A 459 -27.99 -10.90 -31.97
CA THR A 459 -26.75 -11.58 -31.59
C THR A 459 -25.61 -10.58 -31.61
N GLY A 460 -25.40 -9.93 -30.45
CA GLY A 460 -24.12 -9.35 -30.12
C GLY A 460 -23.21 -10.47 -29.65
N ALA A 461 -22.04 -10.62 -30.26
CA ALA A 461 -21.03 -11.55 -29.80
C ALA A 461 -20.01 -10.76 -28.98
N ASP A 462 -20.05 -10.94 -27.67
CA ASP A 462 -18.99 -10.51 -26.76
C ASP A 462 -17.93 -11.62 -26.73
N ARG A 463 -16.71 -11.25 -27.11
CA ARG A 463 -15.50 -12.07 -26.94
C ARG A 463 -14.68 -11.47 -25.81
N GLU A 464 -14.30 -12.30 -24.85
CA GLU A 464 -13.48 -11.89 -23.73
C GLU A 464 -12.10 -12.52 -23.85
N PHE A 465 -11.08 -11.73 -24.20
CA PHE A 465 -9.71 -12.19 -24.14
C PHE A 465 -9.14 -11.90 -22.75
N SER A 466 -8.61 -12.92 -22.07
CA SER A 466 -7.96 -12.74 -20.78
C SER A 466 -6.61 -13.45 -20.72
N VAL A 467 -5.62 -12.74 -20.20
CA VAL A 467 -4.27 -13.25 -19.92
C VAL A 467 -3.99 -13.02 -18.45
N GLY A 468 -3.91 -14.10 -17.68
CA GLY A 468 -3.68 -13.98 -16.25
C GLY A 468 -3.40 -15.32 -15.60
N LEU A 469 -3.04 -15.29 -14.31
CA LEU A 469 -2.85 -16.49 -13.52
C LEU A 469 -4.18 -16.91 -12.90
N LEU A 470 -4.48 -18.21 -12.90
CA LEU A 470 -5.64 -18.74 -12.19
C LEU A 470 -5.48 -18.53 -10.69
N PHE A 471 -6.37 -17.72 -10.10
CA PHE A 471 -6.27 -17.27 -8.70
C PHE A 471 -6.06 -18.40 -7.69
N GLY A 472 -6.78 -19.52 -7.83
CA GLY A 472 -6.67 -20.67 -6.93
C GLY A 472 -5.27 -21.31 -6.99
N SER A 473 -4.76 -21.55 -8.20
CA SER A 473 -3.41 -22.11 -8.41
C SER A 473 -2.31 -21.17 -7.91
N GLN A 474 -2.49 -19.86 -8.15
CA GLN A 474 -1.57 -18.81 -7.74
C GLN A 474 -1.50 -18.67 -6.22
N LEU A 475 -2.65 -18.66 -5.54
CA LEU A 475 -2.72 -18.63 -4.07
C LEU A 475 -2.03 -19.85 -3.46
N ALA A 476 -2.34 -21.05 -3.98
CA ALA A 476 -1.73 -22.29 -3.51
C ALA A 476 -0.20 -22.26 -3.68
N ALA A 477 0.30 -21.90 -4.86
CA ALA A 477 1.72 -21.77 -5.14
C ALA A 477 2.40 -20.76 -4.18
N ASN A 478 1.81 -19.58 -4.01
CA ASN A 478 2.36 -18.55 -3.12
C ASN A 478 2.38 -19.00 -1.65
N VAL A 479 1.36 -19.71 -1.18
CA VAL A 479 1.33 -20.25 0.19
C VAL A 479 2.41 -21.30 0.40
N ILE A 480 2.57 -22.23 -0.55
CA ILE A 480 3.59 -23.29 -0.48
C ILE A 480 4.98 -22.68 -0.46
N TRP A 481 5.31 -21.83 -1.44
CA TRP A 481 6.64 -21.21 -1.52
C TRP A 481 6.93 -20.26 -0.36
N ALA A 482 5.91 -19.54 0.14
CA ALA A 482 6.08 -18.72 1.34
C ALA A 482 6.33 -19.56 2.60
N ALA A 483 5.66 -20.71 2.74
CA ALA A 483 5.89 -21.64 3.84
C ALA A 483 7.29 -22.27 3.77
N VAL A 484 7.70 -22.74 2.59
CA VAL A 484 9.05 -23.26 2.35
C VAL A 484 10.10 -22.19 2.68
N GLY A 485 9.96 -20.99 2.12
CA GLY A 485 10.87 -19.88 2.34
C GLY A 485 10.94 -19.45 3.79
N ALA A 486 9.80 -19.19 4.44
CA ALA A 486 9.80 -18.65 5.80
C ALA A 486 10.07 -19.70 6.89
N LEU A 487 9.70 -20.96 6.69
CA LEU A 487 9.76 -22.01 7.73
C LEU A 487 10.89 -23.02 7.52
N ALA A 488 11.10 -23.50 6.29
CA ALA A 488 12.06 -24.58 6.01
C ALA A 488 13.48 -24.06 5.71
N VAL A 489 13.62 -22.94 5.01
CA VAL A 489 14.95 -22.38 4.65
C VAL A 489 15.76 -21.91 5.88
N PRO A 490 15.19 -21.22 6.90
CA PRO A 490 15.99 -20.77 8.04
C PRO A 490 16.69 -21.88 8.84
N PRO A 491 16.04 -23.00 9.23
CA PRO A 491 16.74 -24.08 9.93
C PRO A 491 17.81 -24.76 9.06
N LEU A 492 17.59 -24.88 7.74
CA LEU A 492 18.62 -25.38 6.82
C LEU A 492 19.86 -24.46 6.80
N LEU A 493 19.67 -23.15 6.70
CA LEU A 493 20.76 -22.17 6.78
C LEU A 493 21.47 -22.17 8.14
N ALA A 494 20.75 -22.47 9.22
CA ALA A 494 21.33 -22.61 10.55
C ALA A 494 22.18 -23.88 10.67
N ALA A 495 21.71 -25.01 10.14
CA ALA A 495 22.43 -26.28 10.14
C ALA A 495 23.75 -26.21 9.34
N VAL A 496 23.71 -25.58 8.15
CA VAL A 496 24.91 -25.40 7.31
C VAL A 496 25.96 -24.51 7.98
N ARG A 497 25.55 -23.48 8.73
CA ARG A 497 26.50 -22.65 9.51
C ARG A 497 27.01 -23.35 10.77
N GLY A 498 26.14 -24.10 11.46
CA GLY A 498 26.48 -24.82 12.69
C GLY A 498 27.36 -26.06 12.46
N GLY A 499 27.36 -26.62 11.25
CA GLY A 499 28.18 -27.78 10.87
C GLY A 499 29.69 -27.55 10.81
N SER A 500 30.17 -26.35 11.12
CA SER A 500 31.62 -26.05 11.24
C SER A 500 32.13 -26.04 12.70
N ALA A 501 31.27 -26.33 13.67
CA ALA A 501 31.65 -26.55 15.07
C ALA A 501 31.28 -27.97 15.50
N GLY A 502 31.82 -28.97 14.80
CA GLY A 502 31.80 -30.36 15.23
C GLY A 502 32.76 -30.59 16.39
N GLY A 503 32.34 -30.22 17.60
CA GLY A 503 32.84 -30.87 18.82
C GLY A 503 31.97 -32.11 19.05
N PRO A 504 32.52 -33.34 19.03
CA PRO A 504 31.73 -34.52 19.28
C PRO A 504 31.19 -34.49 20.72
N LEU A 505 29.88 -34.69 20.84
CA LEU A 505 29.21 -35.07 22.07
C LEU A 505 29.78 -36.41 22.53
N GLY A 506 30.74 -36.39 23.46
CA GLY A 506 31.30 -37.62 24.02
C GLY A 506 32.75 -37.52 24.46
N ALA A 507 33.06 -36.63 25.40
CA ALA A 507 34.27 -36.77 26.22
C ALA A 507 33.98 -36.23 27.62
N VAL A 508 33.53 -37.14 28.49
CA VAL A 508 33.64 -36.97 29.93
C VAL A 508 35.13 -37.11 30.27
N PRO A 509 35.81 -36.11 30.85
CA PRO A 509 37.10 -36.37 31.49
C PRO A 509 36.85 -37.01 32.86
N PRO A 510 37.64 -38.02 33.25
CA PRO A 510 37.41 -38.77 34.48
C PRO A 510 37.71 -37.93 35.72
N GLN A 511 36.92 -38.16 36.77
CA GLN A 511 37.26 -37.78 38.14
C GLN A 511 38.43 -38.63 38.65
N GLY A 512 39.34 -37.99 39.40
CA GLY A 512 40.37 -38.61 40.25
C GLY A 512 41.73 -37.92 40.06
N GLY A 513 42.40 -37.31 41.03
CA GLY A 513 42.25 -37.22 42.48
C GLY A 513 43.16 -36.07 43.01
N PRO A 514 43.45 -36.03 44.32
CA PRO A 514 43.94 -34.83 45.02
C PRO A 514 45.49 -34.75 45.12
N TYR A 515 45.98 -33.54 45.43
CA TYR A 515 47.34 -33.12 45.85
C TYR A 515 48.23 -32.35 44.86
N GLU A 516 48.80 -31.26 45.41
CA GLU A 516 50.02 -30.52 45.02
C GLU A 516 49.97 -29.71 43.72
N GLY A 517 50.42 -28.45 43.63
CA GLY A 517 51.19 -27.58 44.50
C GLY A 517 51.46 -26.26 43.74
N ALA A 518 51.84 -25.23 44.48
CA ALA A 518 51.90 -23.82 44.12
C ALA A 518 52.73 -23.41 42.87
N ALA A 519 52.36 -22.26 42.28
CA ALA A 519 53.33 -21.20 41.96
C ALA A 519 52.64 -19.82 41.90
N TYR A 520 53.15 -18.92 42.74
CA TYR A 520 52.80 -17.52 42.94
C TYR A 520 53.37 -16.61 41.84
N ALA A 521 52.63 -15.56 41.48
CA ALA A 521 53.09 -14.18 41.27
C ALA A 521 51.82 -13.33 41.02
N GLY A 522 51.43 -12.31 41.77
CA GLY A 522 52.18 -11.42 42.66
C GLY A 522 51.92 -9.98 42.21
N ALA A 523 50.76 -9.41 42.57
CA ALA A 523 50.53 -7.96 42.67
C ALA A 523 49.25 -7.67 43.49
N VAL A 524 49.42 -6.89 44.55
CA VAL A 524 48.44 -6.38 45.55
C VAL A 524 48.72 -4.85 45.64
N PRO A 525 48.00 -3.95 46.37
CA PRO A 525 46.65 -3.96 46.98
C PRO A 525 45.79 -2.68 46.77
N GLY A 526 44.53 -2.76 47.21
CA GLY A 526 43.68 -1.66 47.70
C GLY A 526 42.24 -2.15 47.89
N GLU A 527 41.88 -2.83 48.99
CA GLU A 527 41.29 -2.26 50.22
C GLU A 527 39.95 -1.54 49.94
N THR A 528 38.77 -2.04 50.30
CA THR A 528 38.26 -2.33 51.66
C THR A 528 37.20 -3.45 51.72
N ALA A 529 37.17 -4.15 52.86
CA ALA A 529 36.26 -5.21 53.25
C ALA A 529 34.86 -4.74 53.71
N HIS A 530 33.85 -5.61 53.58
CA HIS A 530 32.83 -5.83 54.62
C HIS A 530 32.28 -7.28 54.53
N ALA A 531 32.47 -8.01 55.62
CA ALA A 531 31.79 -9.26 55.98
C ALA A 531 30.36 -8.91 56.50
N ASP A 532 29.40 -9.79 56.78
CA ASP A 532 29.41 -11.21 57.13
C ASP A 532 27.95 -11.73 57.18
N ALA A 533 27.82 -13.05 57.34
CA ALA A 533 26.74 -13.80 58.01
C ALA A 533 25.41 -14.12 57.28
N ALA A 534 25.31 -15.40 56.86
CA ALA A 534 24.09 -16.21 56.98
C ALA A 534 23.93 -16.71 58.44
N PRO A 535 22.76 -17.24 58.89
CA PRO A 535 22.51 -18.68 58.71
C PRO A 535 21.03 -19.16 58.63
N ALA A 536 20.88 -20.43 58.24
CA ALA A 536 19.85 -21.45 58.57
C ALA A 536 18.36 -21.16 58.22
N GLY A 537 17.56 -22.05 57.62
CA GLY A 537 17.58 -23.51 57.48
C GLY A 537 16.33 -24.10 58.14
N VAL A 538 15.34 -24.58 57.38
CA VAL A 538 14.29 -25.52 57.87
C VAL A 538 13.79 -26.43 56.75
N VAL A 539 13.69 -27.70 57.11
CA VAL A 539 13.24 -28.91 56.40
C VAL A 539 11.72 -29.04 56.46
N HIS A 540 11.05 -29.57 55.43
CA HIS A 540 9.92 -30.49 55.64
C HIS A 540 9.66 -31.43 54.45
N GLU A 541 9.61 -32.72 54.78
CA GLU A 541 9.15 -33.86 53.99
C GLU A 541 7.63 -33.88 53.76
N GLY A 542 7.18 -34.62 52.74
CA GLY A 542 5.85 -35.22 52.70
C GLY A 542 5.19 -35.28 51.31
N GLY A 543 5.34 -36.41 50.60
CA GLY A 543 4.35 -36.85 49.59
C GLY A 543 3.27 -37.74 50.23
N PRO A 544 2.50 -38.56 49.49
CA PRO A 544 2.12 -38.54 48.07
C PRO A 544 0.57 -38.60 47.88
N LEU A 545 0.05 -38.66 46.64
CA LEU A 545 -1.09 -39.50 46.17
C LEU A 545 -1.59 -39.08 44.75
N VAL A 546 -1.84 -40.10 43.93
CA VAL A 546 -2.59 -40.17 42.65
C VAL A 546 -3.77 -41.11 42.95
N PRO A 547 -5.05 -40.91 42.50
CA PRO A 547 -5.46 -41.19 41.09
C PRO A 547 -6.77 -40.53 40.54
N GLY A 548 -7.02 -40.69 39.23
CA GLY A 548 -8.36 -41.07 38.73
C GLY A 548 -9.14 -40.16 37.76
N GLN A 549 -9.34 -40.69 36.53
CA GLN A 549 -10.60 -40.80 35.75
C GLN A 549 -11.32 -39.64 35.02
N VAL A 550 -11.42 -39.81 33.68
CA VAL A 550 -12.60 -39.95 32.76
C VAL A 550 -13.64 -38.81 32.60
N ALA A 551 -13.78 -38.31 31.36
CA ALA A 551 -15.00 -38.07 30.53
C ALA A 551 -14.62 -37.12 29.36
N GLY A 552 -15.08 -37.18 28.10
CA GLY A 552 -16.00 -38.03 27.35
C GLY A 552 -16.16 -37.46 25.92
N VAL A 553 -15.96 -38.32 24.91
CA VAL A 553 -16.80 -38.53 23.70
C VAL A 553 -17.72 -37.40 23.23
N SER A 554 -17.54 -36.92 21.99
CA SER A 554 -18.60 -36.85 20.97
C SER A 554 -17.99 -36.86 19.57
N GLU A 555 -18.37 -37.87 18.78
CA GLU A 555 -18.19 -38.01 17.33
C GLU A 555 -18.94 -36.91 16.56
N VAL A 556 -18.51 -36.60 15.33
CA VAL A 556 -19.26 -36.95 14.09
C VAL A 556 -18.27 -36.92 12.93
N ILE A 557 -17.96 -38.11 12.42
CA ILE A 557 -17.28 -38.37 11.15
C ILE A 557 -18.38 -38.51 10.08
N GLY A 558 -18.26 -37.74 9.01
CA GLY A 558 -19.04 -37.90 7.77
C GLY A 558 -18.08 -38.00 6.60
N SER A 559 -17.52 -39.18 6.38
CA SER A 559 -16.76 -39.54 5.18
C SER A 559 -17.72 -40.02 4.09
N HIS A 560 -17.80 -39.29 2.99
CA HIS A 560 -18.32 -39.84 1.73
C HIS A 560 -17.12 -40.35 0.92
N ASP A 561 -16.98 -41.67 0.95
CA ASP A 561 -16.21 -42.44 -0.03
C ASP A 561 -16.92 -42.35 -1.39
N GLN A 562 -16.25 -41.74 -2.37
CA GLN A 562 -16.61 -41.90 -3.78
C GLN A 562 -15.57 -42.80 -4.45
N GLN A 563 -16.01 -44.00 -4.73
CA GLN A 563 -15.31 -45.08 -5.42
C GLN A 563 -15.11 -44.71 -6.90
N PRO A 564 -13.88 -44.80 -7.46
CA PRO A 564 -13.68 -44.61 -8.89
C PRO A 564 -14.19 -45.83 -9.68
N PRO A 565 -14.80 -45.65 -10.87
CA PRO A 565 -15.20 -46.77 -11.70
C PRO A 565 -13.99 -47.46 -12.34
N ALA A 566 -14.10 -48.79 -12.45
CA ALA A 566 -13.10 -49.69 -13.02
C ALA A 566 -12.84 -49.44 -14.52
N PRO A 567 -11.63 -49.73 -15.04
CA PRO A 567 -11.32 -49.62 -16.46
C PRO A 567 -12.01 -50.73 -17.27
N GLY A 568 -12.82 -50.31 -18.23
CA GLY A 568 -13.42 -51.18 -19.25
C GLY A 568 -12.39 -51.67 -20.27
N ALA A 569 -12.58 -52.90 -20.73
CA ALA A 569 -11.69 -53.68 -21.57
C ALA A 569 -11.41 -53.05 -22.95
N ALA A 570 -10.18 -53.26 -23.41
CA ALA A 570 -9.70 -52.95 -24.75
C ALA A 570 -10.36 -53.84 -25.81
N ALA A 571 -10.67 -53.26 -26.96
CA ALA A 571 -10.95 -53.96 -28.22
C ALA A 571 -9.78 -53.73 -29.21
N PRO A 572 -9.55 -54.65 -30.16
CA PRO A 572 -8.24 -54.85 -30.78
C PRO A 572 -8.01 -54.01 -32.05
N GLY A 573 -6.76 -53.57 -32.19
CA GLY A 573 -5.93 -53.59 -33.40
C GLY A 573 -6.48 -53.10 -34.74
N ASP A 574 -5.92 -51.98 -35.19
CA ASP A 574 -5.43 -51.68 -36.55
C ASP A 574 -4.27 -50.69 -36.31
N GLY A 575 -3.03 -50.78 -36.80
CA GLY A 575 -2.44 -51.43 -37.96
C GLY A 575 -1.65 -50.36 -38.74
N GLY A 576 -0.32 -50.28 -38.55
CA GLY A 576 0.62 -49.41 -39.31
C GLY A 576 0.60 -47.93 -38.90
N ASP A 577 1.70 -47.18 -38.74
CA ASP A 577 3.03 -47.26 -39.30
C ASP A 577 4.08 -46.79 -38.29
N ALA A 578 5.21 -47.51 -38.26
CA ALA A 578 6.41 -47.11 -37.53
C ALA A 578 7.10 -45.96 -38.30
N ALA A 579 7.02 -44.74 -37.78
CA ALA A 579 7.83 -43.62 -38.25
C ALA A 579 9.21 -43.66 -37.59
N ASP A 580 10.21 -43.85 -38.44
CA ASP A 580 11.63 -43.98 -38.18
C ASP A 580 12.22 -42.74 -37.46
N ALA A 581 12.68 -42.94 -36.23
CA ALA A 581 13.35 -41.93 -35.42
C ALA A 581 14.85 -41.87 -35.77
N SER A 582 15.20 -41.46 -36.99
CA SER A 582 16.61 -41.37 -37.39
C SER A 582 16.92 -40.38 -38.53
N VAL A 583 16.39 -39.14 -38.48
CA VAL A 583 16.92 -38.06 -39.32
C VAL A 583 17.07 -36.75 -38.55
N TRP A 584 18.20 -36.61 -37.88
CA TRP A 584 18.78 -35.30 -37.56
C TRP A 584 19.47 -34.75 -38.81
N ARG A 585 19.01 -33.61 -39.31
CA ARG A 585 19.85 -32.72 -40.14
C ARG A 585 19.72 -31.27 -39.68
N LYS A 586 20.84 -30.80 -39.13
CA LYS A 586 21.43 -29.45 -39.27
C LYS A 586 21.16 -28.88 -40.67
N GLU A 587 20.62 -27.68 -40.82
CA GLU A 587 21.30 -26.34 -40.91
C GLU A 587 20.60 -25.62 -42.10
N PRO A 588 20.76 -24.30 -42.33
CA PRO A 588 21.33 -23.24 -41.50
C PRO A 588 20.32 -22.17 -41.03
#